data_AF-A0A1W1CAS3-F1
#
_entry.id   AF-A0A1W1CAS3-F1
#
_cell.length_a   1.000
_cell.length_b   1.000
_cell.length_c   1.000
_cell.angle_alpha   90.00
_cell.angle_beta   90.00
_cell.angle_gamma   90.00
#
_symmetry.space_group_name_H-M   'P 1'
#
loop_
_entity.id
_entity.type
_entity.pdbx_description
1 polymer ?
#
loop_
_entity_poly.entity_id
_entity_poly.type
_entity_poly.pdbx_seq_one_letter_code
_entity_poly.pdbx_strand_id
1 'polypeptide(L)'
;MKKLTVAEAAEYFGVSKEAIHNRVRRGSLEVVVENGIKMVLLNPDKVVKQTRKPTHVTAAVKNDERYYKLLQEQNEKLQWRIEKLEGETRTLRDQKELMLINERKKIEAIYREKDEQLKKILSTLSTQFMQLREKPSGIIDVSETLEVEIQELSSPKKESIISLKKYLKSQNYSEKKLKRIKKAFSKRVKKDKRITEIDGKIYLDFTKHDYLDLL
;
A
#
# COMPACT_ATOMS: atom_id res chain seq x y z
N MET A 1 -53.07 -2.21 -30.19
CA MET A 1 -51.94 -3.18 -30.22
C MET A 1 -50.69 -2.42 -30.61
N LYS A 2 -49.66 -2.39 -29.76
CA LYS A 2 -48.41 -1.71 -30.08
C LYS A 2 -47.48 -2.71 -30.77
N LYS A 3 -47.06 -2.41 -32.00
CA LYS A 3 -46.06 -3.20 -32.74
C LYS A 3 -44.70 -2.57 -32.49
N LEU A 4 -43.77 -3.33 -31.93
CA LEU A 4 -42.39 -2.89 -31.70
C LEU A 4 -41.45 -3.80 -32.47
N THR A 5 -40.36 -3.25 -32.97
CA THR A 5 -39.25 -4.08 -33.46
C THR A 5 -38.64 -4.87 -32.29
N VAL A 6 -37.89 -5.93 -32.58
CA VAL A 6 -37.17 -6.69 -31.54
C VAL A 6 -36.25 -5.80 -30.70
N ALA A 7 -35.65 -4.77 -31.31
CA ALA A 7 -34.78 -3.81 -30.63
C ALA A 7 -35.57 -2.90 -29.68
N GLU A 8 -36.66 -2.29 -30.15
CA GLU A 8 -37.51 -1.43 -29.32
C GLU A 8 -38.21 -2.22 -28.20
N ALA A 9 -38.57 -3.49 -28.46
CA ALA A 9 -39.11 -4.37 -27.44
C ALA A 9 -38.08 -4.70 -26.35
N ALA A 10 -36.82 -4.91 -26.74
CA ALA A 10 -35.72 -5.15 -25.80
C ALA A 10 -35.50 -3.94 -24.87
N GLU A 11 -35.52 -2.73 -25.43
CA GLU A 11 -35.45 -1.48 -24.66
C GLU A 11 -36.68 -1.28 -23.77
N TYR A 12 -37.89 -1.52 -24.29
CA TYR A 12 -39.14 -1.40 -23.54
C TYR A 12 -39.20 -2.32 -22.31
N PHE A 13 -38.67 -3.54 -22.43
CA PHE A 13 -38.65 -4.52 -21.34
C PHE A 13 -37.36 -4.49 -20.50
N GLY A 14 -36.37 -3.67 -20.86
CA GLY A 14 -35.07 -3.62 -20.17
C GLY A 14 -34.28 -4.92 -20.23
N VAL A 15 -34.44 -5.70 -21.31
CA VAL A 15 -33.81 -7.02 -21.50
C VAL A 15 -33.00 -7.07 -22.79
N SER A 16 -32.15 -8.08 -22.96
CA SER A 16 -31.37 -8.22 -24.20
C SER A 16 -32.23 -8.62 -25.40
N LYS A 17 -31.78 -8.27 -26.61
CA LYS A 17 -32.41 -8.70 -27.88
C LYS A 17 -32.54 -10.23 -27.95
N GLU A 18 -31.56 -10.95 -27.40
CA GLU A 18 -31.56 -12.42 -27.30
C GLU A 18 -32.64 -12.95 -26.36
N ALA A 19 -32.92 -12.25 -25.26
CA ALA A 19 -34.01 -12.61 -24.36
C ALA A 19 -35.37 -12.50 -25.06
N ILE A 20 -35.58 -11.46 -25.88
CA ILE A 20 -36.78 -11.34 -26.71
C ILE A 20 -36.85 -12.47 -27.75
N HIS A 21 -35.77 -12.77 -28.47
CA HIS A 21 -35.72 -13.92 -29.38
C HIS A 21 -36.03 -15.26 -28.70
N ASN A 22 -35.55 -15.45 -27.46
CA ASN A 22 -35.85 -16.64 -26.66
C ASN A 22 -37.32 -16.73 -26.26
N ARG A 23 -37.95 -15.60 -25.94
CA ARG A 23 -39.38 -15.52 -25.62
C ARG A 23 -40.25 -15.80 -26.83
N VAL A 24 -39.87 -15.29 -28.00
CA VAL A 24 -40.49 -15.59 -29.30
C VAL A 24 -40.36 -17.07 -29.63
N ARG A 25 -39.16 -17.66 -29.49
CA ARG A 25 -38.93 -19.11 -29.67
C ARG A 25 -39.80 -19.97 -28.77
N ARG A 26 -40.04 -19.51 -27.54
CA ARG A 26 -40.90 -20.18 -26.55
C ARG A 26 -42.41 -19.92 -26.77
N GLY A 27 -42.78 -19.08 -27.74
CA GLY A 27 -44.17 -18.70 -28.01
C GLY A 27 -44.80 -17.83 -26.91
N SER A 28 -43.99 -17.22 -26.04
CA SER A 28 -44.45 -16.34 -24.96
C SER A 28 -44.69 -14.90 -25.45
N LEU A 29 -44.16 -14.55 -26.62
CA LEU A 29 -44.39 -13.29 -27.32
C LEU A 29 -44.86 -13.61 -28.74
N GLU A 30 -45.96 -12.99 -29.15
CA GLU A 30 -46.48 -13.09 -30.50
C GLU A 30 -45.68 -12.20 -31.43
N VAL A 31 -45.34 -12.72 -32.62
CA VAL A 31 -44.60 -12.01 -33.65
C VAL A 31 -45.38 -12.01 -34.95
N VAL A 32 -45.47 -10.85 -35.58
CA VAL A 32 -46.00 -10.66 -36.94
C VAL A 32 -44.85 -10.21 -37.82
N VAL A 33 -44.76 -10.78 -39.02
CA VAL A 33 -43.76 -10.37 -40.01
C VAL A 33 -44.43 -9.35 -40.93
N GLU A 34 -44.04 -8.10 -40.81
CA GLU A 34 -44.44 -7.02 -41.73
C GLU A 34 -43.21 -6.54 -42.49
N ASN A 35 -43.30 -6.53 -43.83
CA ASN A 35 -42.23 -6.08 -44.73
C ASN A 35 -40.86 -6.77 -44.48
N GLY A 36 -40.88 -8.07 -44.14
CA GLY A 36 -39.66 -8.85 -43.87
C GLY A 36 -39.02 -8.62 -42.50
N ILE A 37 -39.59 -7.74 -41.66
CA ILE A 37 -39.09 -7.44 -40.31
C ILE A 37 -40.01 -8.09 -39.27
N LYS A 38 -39.41 -8.79 -38.29
CA LYS A 38 -40.14 -9.40 -37.17
C LYS A 38 -40.57 -8.32 -36.18
N MET A 39 -41.88 -8.07 -36.11
CA MET A 39 -42.49 -7.12 -35.18
C MET A 39 -43.13 -7.89 -34.02
N VAL A 40 -42.77 -7.53 -32.79
CA VAL A 40 -43.34 -8.09 -31.56
C VAL A 40 -44.63 -7.35 -31.24
N LEU A 41 -45.72 -8.10 -31.02
CA LEU A 41 -47.00 -7.55 -30.60
C LEU A 41 -47.04 -7.41 -29.08
N LEU A 42 -47.16 -6.17 -28.60
CA LEU A 42 -47.48 -5.89 -27.21
C LEU A 42 -48.99 -5.71 -27.08
N ASN A 43 -49.63 -6.75 -26.56
CA ASN A 43 -51.01 -6.72 -26.10
C ASN A 43 -51.00 -6.43 -24.59
N PRO A 44 -51.35 -5.22 -24.13
CA PRO A 44 -51.40 -4.93 -22.69
C PRO A 44 -52.45 -5.78 -21.95
N ASP A 45 -53.50 -6.23 -22.65
CA ASP A 45 -54.62 -6.97 -22.05
C ASP A 45 -54.53 -8.50 -22.22
N LYS A 46 -53.54 -8.99 -22.96
CA LYS A 46 -53.28 -10.42 -23.10
C LYS A 46 -51.89 -10.72 -22.56
N VAL A 47 -51.78 -10.77 -21.24
CA VAL A 47 -50.78 -11.62 -20.61
C VAL A 47 -51.14 -13.04 -21.05
N VAL A 48 -50.54 -13.52 -22.15
CA VAL A 48 -50.62 -14.92 -22.55
C VAL A 48 -49.88 -15.70 -21.47
N LYS A 49 -50.56 -15.95 -20.36
CA LYS A 49 -50.21 -16.96 -19.38
C LYS A 49 -50.39 -18.26 -20.15
N GLN A 50 -49.31 -18.73 -20.77
CA GLN A 50 -49.27 -20.11 -21.24
C GLN A 50 -49.59 -20.97 -20.02
N THR A 51 -50.78 -21.57 -20.02
CA THR A 51 -51.10 -22.70 -19.17
C THR A 51 -50.12 -23.79 -19.59
N ARG A 52 -49.05 -23.95 -18.82
CA ARG A 52 -48.22 -25.14 -18.89
C ARG A 52 -49.18 -26.31 -18.71
N LYS A 53 -49.35 -27.15 -19.74
CA LYS A 53 -50.01 -28.44 -19.56
C LYS A 53 -49.32 -29.10 -18.35
N PRO A 54 -50.06 -29.52 -17.31
CA PRO A 54 -49.43 -30.19 -16.19
C PRO A 54 -48.91 -31.52 -16.71
N THR A 55 -47.63 -31.56 -17.08
CA THR A 55 -46.88 -32.80 -17.14
C THR A 55 -47.03 -33.43 -15.77
N HIS A 56 -47.58 -34.64 -15.71
CA HIS A 56 -47.89 -35.35 -14.47
C HIS A 56 -46.65 -35.43 -13.57
N VAL A 57 -46.53 -34.51 -12.61
CA VAL A 57 -45.37 -34.41 -11.71
C VAL A 57 -45.61 -35.30 -10.50
N THR A 58 -45.62 -36.62 -10.68
CA THR A 58 -45.63 -37.56 -9.54
C THR A 58 -44.24 -37.98 -9.08
N ALA A 59 -43.18 -37.38 -9.64
CA ALA A 59 -41.79 -37.66 -9.26
C ALA A 59 -41.05 -36.51 -8.54
N ALA A 60 -41.68 -35.34 -8.31
CA ALA A 60 -40.98 -34.19 -7.72
C ALA A 60 -40.82 -34.23 -6.20
N VAL A 61 -41.74 -34.86 -5.46
CA VAL A 61 -41.75 -34.80 -3.98
C VAL A 61 -40.49 -35.44 -3.35
N LYS A 62 -39.88 -36.44 -4.01
CA LYS A 62 -38.60 -37.03 -3.55
C LYS A 62 -37.36 -36.20 -3.86
N ASN A 63 -37.44 -35.29 -4.84
CA ASN A 63 -36.32 -34.40 -5.19
C ASN A 63 -36.22 -33.22 -4.22
N ASP A 64 -37.34 -32.81 -3.63
CA ASP A 64 -37.38 -31.71 -2.67
C ASP A 64 -36.60 -32.05 -1.39
N GLU A 65 -36.80 -33.23 -0.79
CA GLU A 65 -36.03 -33.65 0.39
C GLU A 65 -34.52 -33.73 0.14
N ARG A 66 -34.11 -34.24 -1.03
CA ARG A 66 -32.69 -34.28 -1.40
C ARG A 66 -32.11 -32.88 -1.59
N TYR A 67 -32.89 -31.98 -2.17
CA TYR A 67 -32.52 -30.58 -2.34
C TYR A 67 -32.40 -29.84 -1.00
N TYR A 68 -33.36 -30.06 -0.08
CA TYR A 68 -33.30 -29.50 1.27
C TYR A 68 -32.08 -30.00 2.05
N LYS A 69 -31.75 -31.29 1.95
CA LYS A 69 -30.53 -31.85 2.56
C LYS A 69 -29.25 -31.22 1.99
N LEU A 70 -29.17 -31.05 0.67
CA LEU A 70 -28.03 -30.36 0.04
C LEU A 70 -27.91 -28.91 0.52
N LEU A 71 -29.04 -28.19 0.61
CA LEU A 71 -29.06 -26.81 1.07
C LEU A 71 -28.65 -26.69 2.56
N GLN A 72 -29.10 -27.64 3.38
CA GLN A 72 -28.69 -27.72 4.79
C GLN A 72 -27.18 -27.96 4.90
N GLU A 73 -26.63 -28.93 4.15
CA GLU A 73 -25.19 -29.22 4.15
C GLU A 73 -24.37 -28.02 3.67
N GLN A 74 -24.86 -27.28 2.67
CA GLN A 74 -24.22 -26.05 2.19
C GLN A 74 -24.26 -24.96 3.25
N ASN A 75 -25.39 -24.78 3.94
CA ASN A 75 -25.51 -23.81 5.03
C ASN A 75 -24.59 -24.16 6.20
N GLU A 76 -24.49 -25.43 6.58
CA GLU A 76 -23.56 -25.89 7.62
C GLU A 76 -22.10 -25.61 7.23
N LYS A 77 -21.71 -25.90 5.98
CA LYS A 77 -20.37 -25.57 5.46
C LYS A 77 -20.09 -24.06 5.47
N LEU A 78 -21.09 -23.25 5.12
CA LEU A 78 -20.98 -21.79 5.14
C LEU A 78 -20.85 -21.26 6.58
N GLN A 79 -21.65 -21.77 7.51
CA GLN A 79 -21.57 -21.43 8.93
C GLN A 79 -20.19 -21.78 9.51
N TRP A 80 -19.69 -22.98 9.23
CA TRP A 80 -18.35 -23.39 9.65
C TRP A 80 -17.25 -22.49 9.07
N ARG A 81 -17.37 -22.10 7.79
CA ARG A 81 -16.45 -21.16 7.15
C ARG A 81 -16.48 -19.80 7.83
N ILE A 82 -17.67 -19.29 8.15
CA ILE A 82 -17.86 -18.02 8.85
C ILE A 82 -17.21 -18.10 10.24
N GLU A 83 -17.50 -19.13 11.02
CA GLU A 83 -16.91 -19.32 12.35
C GLU A 83 -15.38 -19.37 12.31
N LYS A 84 -14.81 -20.09 11.34
CA LYS A 84 -13.36 -20.14 11.12
C LYS A 84 -12.81 -18.75 10.78
N LEU A 85 -13.43 -18.02 9.87
CA LEU A 85 -13.00 -16.68 9.47
C LEU A 85 -13.13 -15.66 10.61
N GLU A 86 -14.17 -15.76 11.42
CA GLU A 86 -14.35 -14.93 12.61
C GLU A 86 -13.27 -15.24 13.66
N GLY A 87 -12.93 -16.53 13.86
CA GLY A 87 -11.82 -16.95 14.72
C GLY A 87 -10.47 -16.43 14.24
N GLU A 88 -10.17 -16.57 12.94
CA GLU A 88 -8.96 -16.01 12.33
C GLU A 88 -8.92 -14.48 12.46
N THR A 89 -10.07 -13.79 12.29
CA THR A 89 -10.16 -12.33 12.44
C THR A 89 -9.92 -11.89 13.89
N ARG A 90 -10.45 -12.62 14.87
CA ARG A 90 -10.21 -12.36 16.30
C ARG A 90 -8.74 -12.54 16.65
N THR A 91 -8.13 -13.66 16.27
CA THR A 91 -6.71 -13.91 16.53
C THR A 91 -5.80 -12.88 15.85
N LEU A 92 -6.13 -12.46 14.63
CA LEU A 92 -5.37 -11.41 13.93
C LEU A 92 -5.51 -10.04 14.63
N ARG A 93 -6.68 -9.73 15.18
CA ARG A 93 -6.89 -8.53 16.00
C ARG A 93 -6.04 -8.59 17.26
N ASP A 94 -6.06 -9.71 17.98
CA ASP A 94 -5.29 -9.90 19.22
C ASP A 94 -3.77 -9.80 18.96
N GLN A 95 -3.28 -10.39 17.87
CA GLN A 95 -1.89 -10.27 17.43
C GLN A 95 -1.50 -8.82 17.12
N LYS A 96 -2.38 -8.07 16.44
CA LYS A 96 -2.16 -6.66 16.15
C LYS A 96 -2.10 -5.82 17.42
N GLU A 97 -3.02 -6.05 18.36
CA GLU A 97 -3.03 -5.35 19.65
C GLU A 97 -1.77 -5.64 20.46
N LEU A 98 -1.35 -6.92 20.50
CA LEU A 98 -0.09 -7.31 21.14
C LEU A 98 1.12 -6.65 20.50
N MET A 99 1.16 -6.57 19.16
CA MET A 99 2.23 -5.88 18.42
C MET A 99 2.28 -4.39 18.79
N LEU A 100 1.13 -3.71 18.81
CA LEU A 100 1.03 -2.29 19.19
C LEU A 100 1.48 -2.04 20.63
N ILE A 101 1.09 -2.92 21.57
CA ILE A 101 1.53 -2.84 22.96
C ILE A 101 3.05 -3.01 23.06
N ASN A 102 3.62 -3.98 22.33
CA ASN A 102 5.05 -4.23 22.33
C ASN A 102 5.83 -3.06 21.71
N GLU A 103 5.36 -2.48 20.62
CA GLU A 103 5.95 -1.29 20.02
C GLU A 103 5.90 -0.10 20.98
N ARG A 104 4.75 0.13 21.63
CA ARG A 104 4.62 1.18 22.65
C ARG A 104 5.62 0.99 23.79
N LYS A 105 5.73 -0.23 24.34
CA LYS A 105 6.71 -0.56 25.39
C LYS A 105 8.15 -0.36 24.92
N LYS A 106 8.46 -0.72 23.68
CA LYS A 106 9.79 -0.52 23.09
C LYS A 106 10.13 0.97 22.97
N ILE A 107 9.17 1.77 22.50
CA ILE A 107 9.34 3.23 22.40
C ILE A 107 9.53 3.84 23.79
N GLU A 108 8.72 3.45 24.77
CA GLU A 108 8.84 3.90 26.16
C GLU A 108 10.22 3.55 26.75
N ALA A 109 10.71 2.34 26.52
CA ALA A 109 12.05 1.92 26.95
C ALA A 109 13.15 2.76 26.29
N ILE A 110 13.05 3.04 24.99
CA ILE A 110 14.01 3.90 24.29
C ILE A 110 14.00 5.31 24.89
N TYR A 111 12.84 5.92 25.09
CA TYR A 111 12.76 7.26 25.69
C TYR A 111 13.34 7.28 27.10
N ARG A 112 13.03 6.26 27.92
CA ARG A 112 13.61 6.13 29.26
C ARG A 112 15.13 6.01 29.21
N GLU A 113 15.67 5.19 28.30
CA GLU A 113 17.12 5.05 28.14
C GLU A 113 17.76 6.38 27.68
N LYS A 114 17.10 7.10 26.75
CA LYS A 114 17.55 8.42 26.29
C LYS A 114 17.55 9.44 27.42
N ASP A 115 16.53 9.45 28.26
CA ASP A 115 16.47 10.34 29.43
C ASP A 115 17.56 10.00 30.45
N GLU A 116 17.84 8.72 30.68
CA GLU A 116 18.96 8.29 31.52
C GLU A 116 20.32 8.69 30.92
N GLN A 117 20.49 8.57 29.60
CA GLN A 117 21.68 9.06 28.89
C GLN A 117 21.85 10.58 29.04
N LEU A 118 20.77 11.36 28.85
CA LEU A 118 20.78 12.81 29.04
C LEU A 118 21.09 13.20 30.47
N LYS A 119 20.52 12.50 31.46
CA LYS A 119 20.81 12.73 32.88
C LYS A 119 22.27 12.45 33.21
N LYS A 120 22.87 11.39 32.64
CA LYS A 120 24.30 11.10 32.77
C LYS A 120 25.14 12.23 32.17
N ILE A 121 24.85 12.65 30.93
CA ILE A 121 25.57 13.76 30.27
C ILE A 121 25.46 15.05 31.08
N LEU A 122 24.26 15.39 31.56
CA LEU A 122 24.05 16.58 32.39
C LEU A 122 24.81 16.49 33.71
N SER A 123 24.83 15.31 34.35
CA SER A 123 25.61 15.10 35.57
C SER A 123 27.11 15.19 35.33
N THR A 124 27.62 14.69 34.21
CA THR A 124 29.05 14.82 33.87
C THR A 124 29.39 16.27 33.57
N LEU A 125 28.54 16.99 32.82
CA LEU A 125 28.71 18.40 32.51
C LEU A 125 28.68 19.24 33.80
N SER A 126 27.74 18.98 34.71
CA SER A 126 27.68 19.69 35.99
C SER A 126 28.90 19.41 36.85
N THR A 127 29.39 18.16 36.90
CA THR A 127 30.65 17.85 37.61
C THR A 127 31.86 18.56 36.98
N GLN A 128 31.97 18.62 35.65
CA GLN A 128 33.02 19.37 34.96
C GLN A 128 32.94 20.86 35.27
N PHE A 129 31.73 21.45 35.21
CA PHE A 129 31.53 22.86 35.58
C PHE A 129 31.90 23.15 37.04
N MET A 130 31.56 22.26 37.98
CA MET A 130 31.97 22.41 39.39
C MET A 130 33.49 22.31 39.55
N GLN A 131 34.15 21.35 38.89
CA GLN A 131 35.61 21.22 38.90
C GLN A 131 36.32 22.44 38.27
N LEU A 132 35.76 23.02 37.21
CA LEU A 132 36.24 24.26 36.61
C LEU A 132 36.08 25.46 37.55
N ARG A 133 35.04 25.46 38.41
CA ARG A 133 34.82 26.50 39.43
C ARG A 133 35.76 26.38 40.62
N GLU A 134 36.14 25.15 40.97
CA GLU A 134 37.04 24.86 42.10
C GLU A 134 38.52 25.06 41.75
N LYS A 135 38.89 25.08 40.46
CA LYS A 135 40.25 25.44 40.04
C LYS A 135 40.44 26.97 40.15
N PRO A 136 41.39 27.46 40.99
CA PRO A 136 41.73 28.87 41.01
C PRO A 136 42.25 29.27 39.63
N SER A 137 41.75 30.40 39.13
CA SER A 137 42.11 31.06 37.89
C SER A 137 43.61 30.97 37.55
N GLY A 138 43.94 30.13 36.58
CA GLY A 138 45.29 30.03 36.03
C GLY A 138 45.46 28.70 35.30
N ILE A 139 45.73 28.78 33.99
CA ILE A 139 45.97 27.65 33.07
C ILE A 139 44.68 27.03 32.53
N ILE A 140 44.11 27.69 31.51
CA ILE A 140 43.19 27.08 30.56
C ILE A 140 44.06 26.29 29.59
N ASP A 141 44.10 24.96 29.73
CA ASP A 141 44.70 24.07 28.74
C ASP A 141 43.74 23.96 27.54
N VAL A 142 44.12 24.58 26.42
CA VAL A 142 43.30 24.75 25.21
C VAL A 142 43.14 23.44 24.42
N SER A 143 43.71 22.33 24.90
CA SER A 143 43.79 21.07 24.17
C SER A 143 42.51 20.22 24.20
N GLU A 144 41.56 20.48 25.10
CA GLU A 144 40.41 19.58 25.35
C GLU A 144 39.07 20.08 24.80
N THR A 145 39.07 20.72 23.63
CA THR A 145 37.83 20.96 22.87
C THR A 145 37.40 19.68 22.15
N LEU A 146 36.74 18.78 22.88
CA LEU A 146 36.03 17.64 22.32
C LEU A 146 34.90 18.14 21.38
N GLU A 147 35.11 18.02 20.07
CA GLU A 147 34.10 18.26 19.04
C GLU A 147 32.94 17.26 19.21
N VAL A 148 31.86 17.70 19.86
CA VAL A 148 30.60 16.94 19.90
C VAL A 148 29.91 17.15 18.54
N GLU A 149 30.06 16.17 17.64
CA GLU A 149 29.34 16.14 16.36
C GLU A 149 27.85 15.91 16.62
N ILE A 150 27.05 16.98 16.60
CA ILE A 150 25.58 16.91 16.66
C ILE A 150 25.10 16.20 15.39
N GLN A 151 24.71 14.94 15.54
CA GLN A 151 24.15 14.15 14.47
C GLN A 151 22.67 14.57 14.28
N GLU A 152 22.43 15.54 13.39
CA GLU A 152 21.07 15.86 12.95
C GLU A 152 20.44 14.60 12.33
N LEU A 153 19.38 14.08 12.98
CA LEU A 153 18.55 13.01 12.43
C LEU A 153 17.86 13.52 11.16
N SER A 154 18.52 13.35 10.02
CA SER A 154 17.89 13.56 8.73
C SER A 154 17.03 12.34 8.40
N SER A 155 15.73 12.59 8.22
CA SER A 155 14.70 11.79 7.53
C SER A 155 15.15 10.50 6.80
N PRO A 156 14.38 9.38 6.90
CA PRO A 156 14.74 8.04 6.39
C PRO A 156 14.78 7.89 4.85
N LYS A 157 14.90 8.97 4.08
CA LYS A 157 15.00 8.95 2.60
C LYS A 157 16.39 9.32 2.06
N LYS A 158 17.39 9.53 2.94
CA LYS A 158 18.75 10.00 2.56
C LYS A 158 19.83 8.91 2.65
N GLU A 159 19.48 7.63 2.77
CA GLU A 159 20.47 6.55 2.96
C GLU A 159 21.43 6.37 1.76
N SER A 160 21.08 6.86 0.56
CA SER A 160 21.94 6.74 -0.63
C SER A 160 22.90 7.91 -0.86
N ILE A 161 22.77 9.01 -0.11
CA ILE A 161 23.51 10.24 -0.36
C ILE A 161 24.72 10.31 0.58
N ILE A 162 25.91 10.12 0.02
CA ILE A 162 27.18 10.12 0.78
C ILE A 162 27.93 11.42 0.47
N SER A 163 28.49 12.08 1.50
CA SER A 163 29.32 13.26 1.26
C SER A 163 30.66 12.87 0.61
N LEU A 164 31.11 13.65 -0.37
CA LEU A 164 32.38 13.40 -1.08
C LEU A 164 33.55 13.30 -0.10
N LYS A 165 33.56 14.12 0.95
CA LYS A 165 34.61 14.09 1.99
C LYS A 165 34.62 12.76 2.77
N LYS A 166 33.45 12.21 3.11
CA LYS A 166 33.32 10.92 3.80
C LYS A 166 33.77 9.78 2.89
N TYR A 167 33.33 9.78 1.64
CA TYR A 167 33.73 8.78 0.65
C TYR A 167 35.24 8.77 0.39
N LEU A 168 35.85 9.94 0.20
CA LEU A 168 37.28 10.07 -0.01
C LEU A 168 38.13 9.71 1.22
N LYS A 169 37.56 9.75 2.43
CA LYS A 169 38.25 9.29 3.65
C LYS A 169 38.23 7.76 3.76
N SER A 170 37.17 7.09 3.26
CA SER A 170 37.10 5.62 3.22
C SER A 170 37.98 5.00 2.15
N GLN A 171 38.21 5.70 1.04
CA GLN A 171 39.10 5.27 -0.02
C GLN A 171 40.50 5.83 0.29
N ASN A 172 41.44 5.00 0.76
CA ASN A 172 42.79 5.40 1.19
C ASN A 172 43.66 5.98 0.05
N TYR A 173 43.28 7.14 -0.50
CA TYR A 173 43.97 7.81 -1.59
C TYR A 173 45.13 8.68 -1.09
N SER A 174 46.21 8.76 -1.87
CA SER A 174 47.31 9.70 -1.63
C SER A 174 46.81 11.16 -1.65
N GLU A 175 47.39 12.03 -0.84
CA GLU A 175 47.03 13.46 -0.74
C GLU A 175 47.02 14.18 -2.10
N LYS A 176 47.95 13.82 -2.99
CA LYS A 176 48.02 14.36 -4.36
C LYS A 176 46.77 13.99 -5.16
N LYS A 177 46.29 12.75 -5.03
CA LYS A 177 45.08 12.26 -5.71
C LYS A 177 43.82 12.89 -5.11
N LEU A 178 43.74 13.02 -3.78
CA LEU A 178 42.65 13.70 -3.08
C LEU A 178 42.46 15.15 -3.56
N LYS A 179 43.55 15.91 -3.70
CA LYS A 179 43.52 17.29 -4.22
C LYS A 179 43.04 17.35 -5.68
N ARG A 180 43.45 16.39 -6.51
CA ARG A 180 43.01 16.29 -7.92
C ARG A 180 41.51 16.00 -8.02
N ILE A 181 41.02 15.03 -7.25
CA ILE A 181 39.60 14.65 -7.24
C ILE A 181 38.74 15.82 -6.76
N LYS A 182 39.08 16.45 -5.62
CA LYS A 182 38.35 17.63 -5.12
C LYS A 182 38.28 18.77 -6.16
N LYS A 183 39.37 19.02 -6.88
CA LYS A 183 39.42 20.03 -7.96
C LYS A 183 38.61 19.62 -9.20
N ALA A 184 38.52 18.33 -9.50
CA ALA A 184 37.71 17.80 -10.59
C ALA A 184 36.21 17.95 -10.28
N PHE A 185 35.79 17.55 -9.08
CA PHE A 185 34.41 17.71 -8.63
C PHE A 185 34.02 19.19 -8.53
N SER A 186 34.84 20.07 -7.92
CA SER A 186 34.54 21.51 -7.81
C SER A 186 34.35 22.22 -9.15
N LYS A 187 35.10 21.82 -10.19
CA LYS A 187 34.95 22.36 -11.56
C LYS A 187 33.68 21.87 -12.25
N ARG A 188 33.19 20.69 -11.90
CA ARG A 188 32.04 20.03 -12.55
C ARG A 188 30.71 20.25 -11.82
N VAL A 189 30.71 20.72 -10.56
CA VAL A 189 29.48 21.05 -9.80
C VAL A 189 28.51 21.92 -10.60
N LYS A 190 29.02 22.92 -11.33
CA LYS A 190 28.19 23.84 -12.13
C LYS A 190 27.74 23.28 -13.49
N LYS A 191 28.33 22.17 -13.95
CA LYS A 191 28.13 21.63 -15.31
C LYS A 191 27.42 20.28 -15.32
N ASP A 192 27.61 19.48 -14.27
CA ASP A 192 27.17 18.10 -14.22
C ASP A 192 25.99 17.95 -13.26
N LYS A 193 24.84 17.52 -13.79
CA LYS A 193 23.60 17.35 -13.03
C LYS A 193 23.68 16.23 -11.99
N ARG A 194 24.70 15.38 -12.07
CA ARG A 194 24.92 14.23 -11.18
C ARG A 194 25.46 14.64 -9.80
N ILE A 195 26.07 15.81 -9.69
CA ILE A 195 26.72 16.28 -8.46
C ILE A 195 25.75 17.21 -7.73
N THR A 196 25.38 16.86 -6.50
CA THR A 196 24.52 17.71 -5.67
C THR A 196 25.36 18.54 -4.70
N GLU A 197 25.15 19.86 -4.71
CA GLU A 197 25.74 20.80 -3.75
C GLU A 197 24.65 21.22 -2.76
N ILE A 198 24.89 20.96 -1.48
CA ILE A 198 24.04 21.39 -0.37
C ILE A 198 24.95 22.10 0.63
N ASP A 199 24.66 23.37 0.94
CA ASP A 199 25.41 24.21 1.88
C ASP A 199 26.93 24.24 1.64
N GLY A 200 27.33 24.33 0.36
CA GLY A 200 28.75 24.38 -0.04
C GLY A 200 29.50 23.04 0.10
N LYS A 201 28.79 21.95 0.41
CA LYS A 201 29.33 20.59 0.49
C LYS A 201 28.83 19.74 -0.68
N ILE A 202 29.73 18.93 -1.23
CA ILE A 202 29.44 18.06 -2.37
C ILE A 202 28.97 16.70 -1.87
N TYR A 203 27.83 16.26 -2.41
CA TYR A 203 27.21 14.97 -2.14
C TYR A 203 27.11 14.12 -3.41
N LEU A 204 27.24 12.80 -3.23
CA LEU A 204 27.21 11.80 -4.28
C LEU A 204 26.08 10.81 -4.00
N ASP A 205 25.30 10.50 -5.03
CA ASP A 205 24.25 9.48 -4.98
C ASP A 205 24.68 8.27 -5.82
N PHE A 206 25.25 7.26 -5.17
CA PHE A 206 25.74 6.04 -5.81
C PHE A 206 24.62 5.10 -6.27
N THR A 207 23.36 5.37 -5.90
CA THR A 207 22.23 4.56 -6.37
C THR A 207 21.74 4.97 -7.75
N LYS A 208 21.98 6.23 -8.14
CA LYS A 208 21.48 6.79 -9.40
C LYS A 208 22.56 6.95 -10.47
N HIS A 209 23.80 7.18 -10.07
CA HIS A 209 24.88 7.49 -10.99
C HIS A 209 26.18 6.80 -10.60
N ASP A 210 26.96 6.43 -11.62
CA ASP A 210 28.33 5.99 -11.48
C ASP A 210 29.29 7.20 -11.56
N TYR A 211 30.30 7.21 -10.69
CA TYR A 211 31.30 8.27 -10.57
C TYR A 211 32.74 7.74 -10.71
N LEU A 212 32.94 6.48 -11.14
CA LEU A 212 34.27 5.90 -11.39
C LEU A 212 35.12 6.77 -12.32
N ASP A 213 34.49 7.43 -13.30
CA ASP A 213 35.16 8.34 -14.26
C ASP A 213 35.81 9.57 -13.59
N LEU A 214 35.40 9.90 -12.37
CA LEU A 214 35.78 11.11 -11.64
C LEU A 214 36.68 10.83 -10.42
N LEU A 215 36.88 9.55 -10.07
CA LEU A 215 37.59 9.04 -8.88
C LEU A 215 38.97 8.45 -9.24
#